data_AF-A0A3C1H817-F1
#
_entry.id   AF-A0A3C1H817-F1
#
_cell.length_a   1.000
_cell.length_b   1.000
_cell.length_c   1.000
_cell.angle_alpha   90.00
_cell.angle_beta   90.00
_cell.angle_gamma   90.00
#
_symmetry.space_group_name_H-M   'P 1'
#
loop_
_entity.id
_entity.type
_entity.pdbx_description
1 polymer ?
#
loop_
_entity_poly.entity_id
_entity_poly.type
_entity_poly.pdbx_seq_one_letter_code
_entity_poly.pdbx_strand_id
1 'polypeptide(L)'
;MVLVPALPEPAAPGSNLVVRLEQLSGRPHATLARFRISTSSDPLAAEIARTPPEILSLVRTPAYARNASGRERLERYHLSRSPLLQGERERLASLKSRLDEVRPFTTVPVLRELAGEQRRKTRIQRRGNFLDLGDEVTEGLPAGLAPAESSVTGGRLALARWLVSRSNPLTARVTVNRYWESLFGIGIVRTSEEFGAQGELPSHPELLDWLAVE
;
A
#
# COMPACT_ATOMS: atom_id res chain seq x y z
N MET A 1 14.67 -21.89 22.52
CA MET A 1 13.65 -22.82 22.02
C MET A 1 13.22 -23.71 23.17
N VAL A 2 11.93 -23.76 23.48
CA VAL A 2 11.40 -24.65 24.53
C VAL A 2 10.69 -25.79 23.84
N LEU A 3 11.16 -27.01 24.07
CA LEU A 3 10.53 -28.22 23.57
C LEU A 3 9.62 -28.76 24.67
N VAL A 4 8.34 -28.84 24.36
CA VAL A 4 7.32 -29.39 25.26
C VAL A 4 6.76 -30.63 24.57
N PRO A 5 6.75 -31.81 25.23
CA PRO A 5 6.15 -33.01 24.65
C PRO A 5 4.67 -32.77 24.31
N ALA A 6 4.15 -33.53 23.35
CA ALA A 6 2.76 -33.40 22.91
C ALA A 6 1.76 -33.84 23.98
N LEU A 7 2.15 -34.80 24.83
CA LEU A 7 1.37 -35.31 25.95
C LEU A 7 2.22 -35.34 27.22
N PRO A 8 1.62 -35.25 28.42
CA PRO A 8 2.32 -35.52 29.66
C PRO A 8 2.79 -36.97 29.68
N GLU A 9 4.04 -37.21 30.05
CA GLU A 9 4.57 -38.56 30.22
C GLU A 9 4.23 -39.08 31.62
N PRO A 10 3.43 -40.14 31.75
CA PRO A 10 3.13 -40.74 33.06
C PRO A 10 4.37 -41.45 33.58
N ALA A 11 4.86 -41.03 34.76
CA ALA A 11 6.01 -41.63 35.41
C ALA A 11 5.62 -42.18 36.78
N ALA A 12 5.89 -43.47 37.02
CA ALA A 12 5.68 -44.09 38.33
C ALA A 12 6.76 -43.60 39.33
N PRO A 13 6.44 -43.49 40.63
CA PRO A 13 7.44 -43.16 41.65
C PRO A 13 8.64 -44.11 41.57
N GLY A 14 9.85 -43.54 41.50
CA GLY A 14 11.10 -44.31 41.39
C GLY A 14 11.53 -44.69 39.95
N SER A 15 10.80 -44.27 38.92
CA SER A 15 11.23 -44.47 37.53
C SER A 15 12.43 -43.59 37.15
N ASN A 16 13.30 -44.11 36.27
CA ASN A 16 14.42 -43.35 35.69
C ASN A 16 14.01 -42.70 34.37
N LEU A 17 14.27 -41.40 34.22
CA LEU A 17 14.11 -40.68 32.95
C LEU A 17 15.42 -40.68 32.17
N VAL A 18 15.41 -41.22 30.96
CA VAL A 18 16.56 -41.19 30.03
C VAL A 18 16.25 -40.22 28.90
N VAL A 19 17.07 -39.18 28.76
CA VAL A 19 16.97 -38.21 27.66
C VAL A 19 18.13 -38.43 26.69
N ARG A 20 17.82 -38.77 25.44
CA ARG A 20 18.80 -38.86 24.35
C ARG A 20 18.68 -37.65 23.45
N LEU A 21 19.77 -36.92 23.25
CA LEU A 21 19.85 -35.78 22.34
C LEU A 21 20.75 -36.15 21.15
N GLU A 22 20.14 -36.34 19.99
CA GLU A 22 20.88 -36.58 18.75
C GLU A 22 21.09 -35.24 18.02
N GLN A 23 22.35 -34.91 17.71
CA GLN A 23 22.72 -33.64 17.08
C GLN A 23 23.27 -33.90 15.69
N LEU A 24 22.41 -33.76 14.67
CA LEU A 24 22.70 -34.14 13.28
C LEU A 24 23.11 -32.93 12.39
N SER A 25 23.58 -31.84 12.98
CA SER A 25 23.94 -30.65 12.19
C SER A 25 25.22 -30.89 11.37
N GLY A 26 25.12 -30.77 10.04
CA GLY A 26 26.27 -30.80 9.13
C GLY A 26 27.08 -29.50 9.09
N ARG A 27 26.68 -28.45 9.83
CA ARG A 27 27.40 -27.18 9.92
C ARG A 27 28.27 -27.13 11.19
N PRO A 28 29.56 -26.72 11.09
CA PRO A 28 30.40 -26.50 12.26
C PRO A 28 29.74 -25.50 13.23
N HIS A 29 29.82 -25.78 14.52
CA HIS A 29 29.30 -24.93 15.62
C HIS A 29 27.77 -24.70 15.65
N ALA A 30 26.99 -25.43 14.86
CA ALA A 30 25.52 -25.37 14.90
C ALA A 30 24.92 -26.49 15.78
N THR A 31 25.56 -26.76 16.91
CA THR A 31 25.15 -27.75 17.92
C THR A 31 24.60 -27.07 19.17
N LEU A 32 23.68 -27.74 19.85
CA LEU A 32 23.04 -27.28 21.08
C LEU A 32 24.05 -27.34 22.23
N ALA A 33 24.54 -26.17 22.66
CA ALA A 33 25.59 -26.07 23.69
C ALA A 33 25.08 -26.05 25.13
N ARG A 34 23.90 -25.47 25.36
CA ARG A 34 23.30 -25.31 26.70
C ARG A 34 21.83 -25.70 26.64
N PHE A 35 21.45 -26.68 27.45
CA PHE A 35 20.06 -27.07 27.63
C PHE A 35 19.76 -27.23 29.12
N ARG A 36 18.46 -27.15 29.44
CA ARG A 36 17.93 -27.37 30.78
C ARG A 36 16.75 -28.31 30.64
N ILE A 37 16.67 -29.29 31.53
CA ILE A 37 15.48 -30.13 31.71
C ILE A 37 14.74 -29.59 32.92
N SER A 38 13.42 -29.51 32.83
CA SER A 38 12.56 -29.09 33.93
C SER A 38 11.30 -29.92 33.88
N THR A 39 10.80 -30.30 35.06
CA THR A 39 9.57 -31.08 35.21
C THR A 39 8.58 -30.28 36.03
N SER A 40 7.30 -30.49 35.76
CA SER A 40 6.21 -29.89 36.51
C SER A 40 5.00 -30.83 36.46
N SER A 41 4.26 -30.90 37.56
CA SER A 41 2.97 -31.59 37.64
C SER A 41 1.79 -30.66 37.31
N ASP A 42 2.04 -29.37 37.09
CA ASP A 42 1.01 -28.40 36.73
C ASP A 42 0.47 -28.69 35.31
N PRO A 43 -0.85 -28.91 35.13
CA PRO A 43 -1.44 -29.14 33.82
C PRO A 43 -1.21 -27.98 32.83
N LEU A 44 -0.99 -26.75 33.32
CA LEU A 44 -0.70 -25.58 32.51
C LEU A 44 0.80 -25.40 32.20
N ALA A 45 1.67 -26.28 32.72
CA ALA A 45 3.13 -26.16 32.51
C ALA A 45 3.50 -26.07 31.03
N ALA A 46 2.82 -26.84 30.19
CA ALA A 46 3.01 -26.82 28.73
C ALA A 46 2.67 -25.47 28.10
N GLU A 47 1.58 -24.84 28.55
CA GLU A 47 1.13 -23.55 28.04
C GLU A 47 2.01 -22.41 28.54
N ILE A 48 2.38 -22.43 29.83
CA ILE A 48 3.33 -21.49 30.44
C ILE A 48 4.67 -21.56 29.71
N ALA A 49 5.19 -22.76 29.43
CA ALA A 49 6.45 -22.97 28.72
C ALA A 49 6.44 -22.45 27.27
N ARG A 50 5.27 -22.43 26.62
CA ARG A 50 5.07 -21.90 25.25
C ARG A 50 4.79 -20.39 25.23
N THR A 51 4.55 -19.78 26.38
CA THR A 51 4.21 -18.36 26.49
C THR A 51 5.49 -17.52 26.62
N PRO A 52 5.65 -16.44 25.83
CA PRO A 52 6.80 -15.55 25.96
C PRO A 52 6.94 -14.97 27.37
N PRO A 53 8.17 -14.79 27.89
CA PRO A 53 8.40 -14.32 29.25
C PRO A 53 7.81 -12.93 29.51
N GLU A 54 7.71 -12.08 28.48
CA GLU A 54 7.11 -10.75 28.55
C GLU A 54 5.60 -10.81 28.78
N ILE A 55 4.93 -11.83 28.23
CA ILE A 55 3.49 -12.04 28.44
C ILE A 55 3.27 -12.63 29.84
N LEU A 56 4.12 -13.57 30.27
CA LEU A 56 4.04 -14.16 31.60
C LEU A 56 4.22 -13.10 32.71
N SER A 57 5.13 -12.14 32.55
CA SER A 57 5.31 -11.06 33.53
C SER A 57 4.08 -10.15 33.63
N LEU A 58 3.41 -9.89 32.50
CA LEU A 58 2.16 -9.11 32.45
C LEU A 58 0.99 -9.87 33.09
N VAL A 59 0.88 -11.19 32.87
CA VAL A 59 -0.15 -12.04 33.49
C VAL A 59 0.02 -12.09 35.01
N ARG A 60 1.27 -12.20 35.49
CA ARG A 60 1.61 -12.18 36.94
C ARG A 60 1.31 -10.85 37.62
N THR A 61 1.26 -9.75 36.87
CA THR A 61 0.89 -8.43 37.41
C THR A 61 -0.63 -8.38 37.66
N PRO A 62 -1.12 -7.93 38.82
CA PRO A 62 -2.55 -7.82 39.09
C PRO A 62 -3.26 -6.89 38.10
N ALA A 63 -4.51 -7.21 37.75
CA ALA A 63 -5.26 -6.49 36.70
C ALA A 63 -5.39 -4.97 36.95
N TYR A 64 -5.49 -4.55 38.22
CA TYR A 64 -5.57 -3.15 38.62
C TYR A 64 -4.24 -2.39 38.45
N ALA A 65 -3.10 -3.09 38.44
CA ALA A 65 -1.76 -2.52 38.29
C ALA A 65 -1.22 -2.58 36.85
N ARG A 66 -1.98 -3.16 35.90
CA ARG A 66 -1.59 -3.23 34.48
C ARG A 66 -1.85 -1.91 33.78
N ASN A 67 -0.81 -1.32 33.18
CA ASN A 67 -0.93 -0.15 32.31
C ASN A 67 -1.66 -0.46 30.99
N ALA A 68 -2.09 0.58 30.27
CA ALA A 68 -2.86 0.44 29.02
C ALA A 68 -2.11 -0.38 27.94
N SER A 69 -0.81 -0.10 27.74
CA SER A 69 0.02 -0.85 26.76
C SER A 69 0.17 -2.33 27.12
N GLY A 70 0.27 -2.67 28.41
CA GLY A 70 0.34 -4.05 28.87
C GLY A 70 -0.95 -4.82 28.62
N ARG A 71 -2.11 -4.17 28.81
CA ARG A 71 -3.42 -4.76 28.50
C ARG A 71 -3.58 -5.04 27.02
N GLU A 72 -3.24 -4.07 26.17
CA GLU A 72 -3.31 -4.21 24.72
C GLU A 72 -2.43 -5.36 24.19
N ARG A 73 -1.23 -5.53 24.76
CA ARG A 73 -0.34 -6.65 24.40
C ARG A 73 -0.90 -8.01 24.80
N LEU A 74 -1.46 -8.11 26.01
CA LEU A 74 -2.10 -9.35 26.48
C LEU A 74 -3.29 -9.72 25.60
N GLU A 75 -4.13 -8.73 25.28
CA GLU A 75 -5.28 -8.91 24.40
C GLU A 75 -4.84 -9.38 23.00
N ARG A 76 -3.89 -8.67 22.38
CA ARG A 76 -3.34 -9.06 21.08
C ARG A 76 -2.76 -10.48 21.09
N TYR A 77 -2.03 -10.84 22.15
CA TYR A 77 -1.49 -12.19 22.31
C TYR A 77 -2.60 -13.23 22.44
N HIS A 78 -3.61 -12.98 23.26
CA HIS A 78 -4.76 -13.87 23.43
C HIS A 78 -5.54 -14.06 22.12
N LEU A 79 -5.87 -12.96 21.42
CA LEU A 79 -6.56 -12.99 20.13
C LEU A 79 -5.78 -13.80 19.08
N SER A 80 -4.44 -13.75 19.12
CA SER A 80 -3.60 -14.52 18.19
C SER A 80 -3.69 -16.04 18.38
N ARG A 81 -4.12 -16.52 19.55
CA ARG A 81 -4.19 -17.95 19.92
C ARG A 81 -5.61 -18.46 20.18
N SER A 82 -6.59 -17.55 20.31
CA SER A 82 -7.96 -17.91 20.67
C SER A 82 -8.56 -18.94 19.69
N PRO A 83 -9.14 -20.04 20.21
CA PRO A 83 -9.85 -21.03 19.39
C PRO A 83 -11.00 -20.41 18.60
N LEU A 84 -11.68 -19.41 19.16
CA LEU A 84 -12.80 -18.71 18.51
C LEU A 84 -12.39 -17.99 17.21
N LEU A 85 -11.11 -17.60 17.10
CA LEU A 85 -10.56 -16.90 15.93
C LEU A 85 -9.75 -17.84 15.02
N GLN A 86 -9.85 -19.16 15.21
CA GLN A 86 -9.11 -20.11 14.37
C GLN A 86 -9.52 -20.00 12.89
N GLY A 87 -10.82 -20.02 12.59
CA GLY A 87 -11.31 -19.94 11.21
C GLY A 87 -10.90 -18.65 10.49
N GLU A 88 -10.95 -17.50 11.17
CA GLU A 88 -10.51 -16.23 10.60
C GLU A 88 -8.99 -16.18 10.37
N ARG A 89 -8.20 -16.79 11.25
CA ARG A 89 -6.73 -16.91 11.06
C ARG A 89 -6.39 -17.79 9.88
N GLU A 90 -7.09 -18.90 9.70
CA GLU A 90 -6.93 -19.79 8.54
C GLU A 90 -7.32 -19.07 7.24
N ARG A 91 -8.44 -18.32 7.26
CA ARG A 91 -8.85 -17.47 6.14
C ARG A 91 -7.80 -16.41 5.81
N LEU A 92 -7.29 -15.69 6.81
CA LEU A 92 -6.24 -14.69 6.64
C LEU A 92 -4.95 -15.32 6.09
N ALA A 93 -4.56 -16.50 6.58
CA ALA A 93 -3.40 -17.23 6.10
C ALA A 93 -3.58 -17.63 4.61
N SER A 94 -4.76 -18.13 4.24
CA SER A 94 -5.07 -18.49 2.85
C SER A 94 -5.03 -17.26 1.91
N LEU A 95 -5.58 -16.13 2.34
CA LEU A 95 -5.55 -14.88 1.58
C LEU A 95 -4.14 -14.33 1.42
N LYS A 96 -3.31 -14.42 2.47
CA LYS A 96 -1.90 -14.05 2.40
C LYS A 96 -1.12 -14.94 1.43
N SER A 97 -1.35 -16.26 1.46
CA SER A 97 -0.75 -17.20 0.49
C SER A 97 -1.13 -16.84 -0.94
N ARG A 98 -2.42 -16.61 -1.21
CA ARG A 98 -2.90 -16.18 -2.54
C ARG A 98 -2.29 -14.85 -2.96
N LEU A 99 -2.15 -13.90 -2.03
CA LEU A 99 -1.51 -12.62 -2.31
C LEU A 99 -0.04 -12.82 -2.68
N ASP A 100 0.67 -13.71 -1.98
CA ASP A 100 2.07 -14.05 -2.25
C ASP A 100 2.24 -14.75 -3.60
N GLU A 101 1.31 -15.61 -4.01
CA GLU A 101 1.25 -16.23 -5.34
C GLU A 101 1.05 -15.20 -6.47
N VAL A 102 0.28 -14.14 -6.20
CA VAL A 102 -0.01 -13.05 -7.15
C VAL A 102 1.11 -12.00 -7.18
N ARG A 103 2.08 -12.04 -6.24
CA ARG A 103 3.15 -11.04 -6.24
C ARG A 103 3.96 -11.12 -7.53
N PRO A 104 4.10 -10.02 -8.28
CA PRO A 104 4.86 -10.03 -9.52
C PRO A 104 6.31 -10.38 -9.23
N PHE A 105 6.90 -11.24 -10.07
CA PHE A 105 8.30 -11.65 -10.01
C PHE A 105 9.28 -10.45 -10.09
N THR A 106 8.83 -9.34 -10.68
CA THR A 106 9.57 -8.08 -10.77
C THR A 106 8.78 -6.94 -10.15
N THR A 107 9.39 -6.23 -9.19
CA THR A 107 8.81 -4.98 -8.68
C THR A 107 9.32 -3.83 -9.54
N VAL A 108 8.46 -3.25 -10.37
CA VAL A 108 8.74 -1.97 -11.02
C VAL A 108 8.33 -0.83 -10.09
N PRO A 109 9.13 0.23 -9.94
CA PRO A 109 8.72 1.40 -9.19
C PRO A 109 7.50 2.03 -9.89
N VAL A 110 6.38 2.08 -9.18
CA VAL A 110 5.19 2.80 -9.64
C VAL A 110 5.15 4.18 -9.01
N LEU A 111 4.86 5.19 -9.82
CA LEU A 111 4.70 6.55 -9.33
C LEU A 111 3.35 6.63 -8.60
N ARG A 112 3.42 6.69 -7.27
CA ARG A 112 2.25 6.84 -6.40
C ARG A 112 2.18 8.26 -5.86
N GLU A 113 0.98 8.83 -5.88
CA GLU A 113 0.71 10.13 -5.27
C GLU A 113 0.76 10.04 -3.74
N LEU A 114 1.46 10.99 -3.11
CA LEU A 114 1.54 11.09 -1.66
C LEU A 114 0.25 11.74 -1.13
N ALA A 115 -0.31 11.21 -0.03
CA ALA A 115 -1.58 11.68 0.53
C ALA A 115 -1.37 12.66 1.70
N GLY A 116 -2.30 13.61 1.85
CA GLY A 116 -2.36 14.54 2.97
C GLY A 116 -1.10 15.39 3.13
N GLU A 117 -0.60 15.50 4.36
CA GLU A 117 0.61 16.26 4.73
C GLU A 117 1.90 15.76 4.06
N GLN A 118 1.90 14.56 3.46
CA GLN A 118 3.07 14.03 2.76
C GLN A 118 3.20 14.58 1.33
N ARG A 119 2.23 15.38 0.85
CA ARG A 119 2.31 16.00 -0.48
C ARG A 119 3.54 16.91 -0.58
N ARG A 120 4.27 16.78 -1.68
CA ARG A 120 5.43 17.63 -1.96
C ARG A 120 4.96 19.04 -2.32
N LYS A 121 5.49 20.02 -1.60
CA LYS A 121 5.28 21.44 -1.94
C LYS A 121 6.07 21.78 -3.19
N THR A 122 5.39 22.38 -4.16
CA THR A 122 6.01 22.83 -5.42
C THR A 122 6.11 24.34 -5.41
N ARG A 123 7.24 24.87 -5.85
CA ARG A 123 7.51 26.32 -5.90
C ARG A 123 7.97 26.71 -7.29
N ILE A 124 7.69 27.95 -7.66
CA ILE A 124 8.18 28.52 -8.92
C ILE A 124 9.71 28.61 -8.86
N GLN A 125 10.38 28.11 -9.89
CA GLN A 125 11.84 28.27 -10.03
C GLN A 125 12.13 29.53 -10.84
N ARG A 126 12.75 30.53 -10.21
CA ARG A 126 13.02 31.81 -10.87
C ARG A 126 14.04 31.60 -11.97
N ARG A 127 13.65 31.91 -13.21
CA ARG A 127 14.48 31.69 -14.41
C ARG A 127 14.98 30.24 -14.55
N GLY A 128 14.23 29.27 -14.02
CA GLY A 128 14.60 27.85 -14.04
C GLY A 128 15.72 27.46 -13.07
N ASN A 129 16.11 28.34 -12.14
CA ASN A 129 17.09 28.00 -11.11
C ASN A 129 16.42 27.25 -9.97
N PHE A 130 16.78 25.97 -9.78
CA PHE A 130 16.22 25.12 -8.72
C PHE A 130 16.64 25.54 -7.30
N LEU A 131 17.67 26.38 -7.16
CA LEU A 131 18.11 26.95 -5.87
C LEU A 131 17.39 28.27 -5.53
N ASP A 132 16.84 28.96 -6.52
CA ASP A 132 16.11 30.22 -6.34
C ASP A 132 14.60 29.98 -6.48
N LEU A 133 13.99 29.64 -5.34
CA LEU A 133 12.57 29.30 -5.25
C LEU A 133 11.74 30.54 -4.91
N GLY A 134 10.75 30.83 -5.75
CA GLY A 134 9.70 31.80 -5.50
C GLY A 134 8.51 31.22 -4.75
N ASP A 135 7.32 31.72 -5.08
CA ASP A 135 6.09 31.38 -4.38
C ASP A 135 5.69 29.92 -4.55
N GLU A 136 4.99 29.40 -3.53
CA GLU A 136 4.38 28.08 -3.57
C GLU A 136 3.19 28.09 -4.53
N VAL A 137 3.12 27.04 -5.36
CA VAL A 137 2.05 26.86 -6.33
C VAL A 137 1.28 25.60 -6.02
N THR A 138 -0.02 25.69 -6.23
CA THR A 138 -0.95 24.57 -6.10
C THR A 138 -1.42 24.12 -7.48
N GLU A 139 -2.07 22.97 -7.48
CA GLU A 139 -2.65 22.40 -8.69
C GLU A 139 -3.85 23.24 -9.14
N GLY A 140 -3.96 23.41 -10.45
CA GLY A 140 -5.07 24.13 -11.05
C GLY A 140 -5.09 23.90 -12.56
N LEU A 141 -6.15 24.38 -13.19
CA LEU A 141 -6.25 24.41 -14.65
C LEU A 141 -5.61 25.71 -15.18
N PRO A 142 -5.16 25.73 -16.44
CA PRO A 142 -4.70 26.95 -17.08
C PRO A 142 -5.83 28.00 -17.10
N ALA A 143 -5.63 29.12 -16.39
CA ALA A 143 -6.66 30.13 -16.17
C ALA A 143 -7.24 30.76 -17.45
N GLY A 144 -6.48 30.75 -18.56
CA GLY A 144 -6.94 31.26 -19.86
C GLY A 144 -7.74 30.27 -20.71
N LEU A 145 -7.74 28.98 -20.35
CA LEU A 145 -8.42 27.91 -21.11
C LEU A 145 -9.62 27.33 -20.37
N ALA A 146 -9.60 27.40 -19.04
CA ALA A 146 -10.63 26.84 -18.20
C ALA A 146 -11.70 27.88 -17.86
N PRO A 147 -13.01 27.53 -17.88
CA PRO A 147 -14.06 28.43 -17.41
C PRO A 147 -13.79 28.91 -15.97
N ALA A 148 -14.12 30.16 -15.65
CA ALA A 148 -13.82 30.77 -14.35
C ALA A 148 -14.35 29.97 -13.14
N GLU A 149 -15.39 29.16 -13.33
CA GLU A 149 -16.02 28.34 -12.29
C GLU A 149 -15.41 26.93 -12.15
N SER A 150 -14.49 26.54 -13.04
CA SER A 150 -13.89 25.21 -13.04
C SER A 150 -12.78 25.08 -11.99
N SER A 151 -13.19 25.03 -10.71
CA SER A 151 -12.31 24.70 -9.59
C SER A 151 -12.03 23.18 -9.57
N VAL A 152 -11.08 22.76 -10.40
CA VAL A 152 -10.70 21.34 -10.45
C VAL A 152 -9.63 21.07 -9.40
N THR A 153 -10.05 20.45 -8.31
CA THR A 153 -9.17 19.91 -7.26
C THR A 153 -8.84 18.45 -7.58
N GLY A 154 -7.60 18.01 -7.39
CA GLY A 154 -7.20 16.59 -7.58
C GLY A 154 -6.10 16.33 -8.61
N GLY A 155 -5.20 17.28 -8.83
CA GLY A 155 -3.98 17.08 -9.60
C GLY A 155 -4.15 16.56 -11.02
N ARG A 156 -3.27 15.63 -11.42
CA ARG A 156 -3.19 15.13 -12.80
C ARG A 156 -4.45 14.42 -13.29
N LEU A 157 -5.13 13.67 -12.42
CA LEU A 157 -6.37 12.98 -12.80
C LEU A 157 -7.47 14.00 -13.13
N ALA A 158 -7.53 15.07 -12.33
CA ALA A 158 -8.53 16.09 -12.47
C ALA A 158 -8.28 16.92 -13.75
N LEU A 159 -7.03 17.23 -14.08
CA LEU A 159 -6.63 17.77 -15.39
C LEU A 159 -7.02 16.84 -16.55
N ALA A 160 -6.74 15.54 -16.43
CA ALA A 160 -7.06 14.57 -17.49
C ALA A 160 -8.57 14.48 -17.76
N ARG A 161 -9.39 14.49 -16.69
CA ARG A 161 -10.85 14.52 -16.81
C ARG A 161 -11.35 15.81 -17.46
N TRP A 162 -10.74 16.96 -17.13
CA TRP A 162 -11.08 18.23 -17.76
C TRP A 162 -10.72 18.24 -19.24
N LEU A 163 -9.53 17.74 -19.61
CA LEU A 163 -9.07 17.69 -21.00
C LEU A 163 -10.09 16.96 -21.90
N VAL A 164 -10.65 15.84 -21.45
CA VAL A 164 -11.63 15.05 -22.22
C VAL A 164 -13.09 15.36 -21.84
N SER A 165 -13.32 16.43 -21.07
CA SER A 165 -14.67 16.82 -20.66
C SER A 165 -15.48 17.32 -21.85
N ARG A 166 -16.77 17.00 -21.90
CA ARG A 166 -17.73 17.58 -22.86
C ARG A 166 -17.83 19.11 -22.73
N SER A 167 -17.47 19.67 -21.58
CA SER A 167 -17.43 21.12 -21.35
C SER A 167 -16.17 21.80 -21.90
N ASN A 168 -15.20 21.04 -22.43
CA ASN A 168 -14.00 21.56 -23.05
C ASN A 168 -14.07 21.34 -24.58
N PRO A 169 -14.55 22.33 -25.36
CA PRO A 169 -14.75 22.15 -26.81
C PRO A 169 -13.43 22.11 -27.60
N LEU A 170 -12.32 22.60 -27.04
CA LEU A 170 -11.06 22.73 -27.77
C LEU A 170 -10.48 21.36 -28.15
N THR A 171 -10.47 20.42 -27.20
CA THR A 171 -9.89 19.09 -27.43
C THR A 171 -10.65 18.33 -28.52
N ALA A 172 -11.98 18.39 -28.51
CA ALA A 172 -12.80 17.76 -29.54
C ALA A 172 -12.56 18.37 -30.92
N ARG A 173 -12.55 19.72 -31.03
CA ARG A 173 -12.26 20.42 -32.29
C ARG A 173 -10.90 20.06 -32.88
N VAL A 174 -9.85 20.04 -32.05
CA VAL A 174 -8.49 19.68 -32.49
C VAL A 174 -8.47 18.24 -33.01
N THR A 175 -9.05 17.29 -32.26
CA THR A 175 -9.08 15.88 -32.64
C THR A 175 -9.85 15.66 -33.94
N VAL A 176 -11.03 16.24 -34.09
CA VAL A 176 -11.83 16.19 -35.31
C VAL A 176 -11.06 16.73 -36.51
N ASN A 177 -10.39 17.87 -36.35
CA ASN A 177 -9.61 18.45 -37.43
C ASN A 177 -8.47 17.54 -37.87
N ARG A 178 -7.79 16.88 -36.93
CA ARG A 178 -6.73 15.90 -37.25
C ARG A 178 -7.29 14.67 -37.97
N TYR A 179 -8.48 14.19 -37.57
CA TYR A 179 -9.14 13.12 -38.30
C TYR A 179 -9.55 13.55 -39.70
N TRP A 180 -10.11 14.75 -39.85
CA TRP A 180 -10.46 15.31 -41.15
C TRP A 180 -9.23 15.44 -42.06
N GLU A 181 -8.14 16.02 -41.54
CA GLU A 181 -6.87 16.13 -42.27
C GLU A 181 -6.35 14.75 -42.69
N SER A 182 -6.41 13.74 -41.81
CA SER A 182 -5.95 12.38 -42.14
C SER A 182 -6.76 11.72 -43.27
N LEU A 183 -8.04 12.10 -43.42
CA LEU A 183 -8.93 11.55 -44.45
C LEU A 183 -8.86 12.32 -45.77
N PHE A 184 -8.75 13.65 -45.71
CA PHE A 184 -8.87 14.53 -46.87
C PHE A 184 -7.55 15.20 -47.28
N GLY A 185 -6.47 14.98 -46.54
CA GLY A 185 -5.14 15.55 -46.77
C GLY A 185 -4.97 17.00 -46.31
N ILE A 186 -6.05 17.67 -45.90
CA ILE A 186 -6.02 19.03 -45.37
C ILE A 186 -7.09 19.20 -44.30
N GLY A 187 -6.75 19.82 -43.17
CA GLY A 187 -7.69 20.12 -42.09
C GLY A 187 -8.67 21.23 -42.45
N ILE A 188 -9.81 21.27 -41.74
CA ILE A 188 -10.75 22.42 -41.77
C ILE A 188 -10.01 23.69 -41.30
N VAL A 189 -9.17 23.54 -40.28
CA VAL A 189 -8.08 24.44 -39.92
C VAL A 189 -6.79 23.88 -40.53
N ARG A 190 -6.15 24.63 -41.43
CA ARG A 190 -4.96 24.16 -42.14
C ARG A 190 -3.72 24.04 -41.23
N THR A 191 -3.63 24.87 -40.20
CA THR A 191 -2.57 24.82 -39.18
C THR A 191 -2.94 23.90 -38.03
N SER A 192 -2.93 22.58 -38.26
CA SER A 192 -3.41 21.60 -37.28
C SER A 192 -2.71 21.62 -35.92
N GLU A 193 -1.47 22.11 -35.86
CA GLU A 193 -0.69 22.21 -34.62
C GLU A 193 -0.92 23.53 -33.86
N GLU A 194 -1.66 24.48 -34.44
CA GLU A 194 -1.92 25.80 -33.83
C GLU A 194 -3.40 26.19 -33.98
N PHE A 195 -4.14 26.00 -32.89
CA PHE A 195 -5.56 26.35 -32.76
C PHE A 195 -5.80 27.68 -32.01
N GLY A 196 -4.72 28.39 -31.68
CA GLY A 196 -4.77 29.68 -31.00
C GLY A 196 -4.68 30.86 -31.98
N ALA A 197 -4.31 32.02 -31.45
CA ALA A 197 -4.28 33.28 -32.20
C ALA A 197 -3.22 33.34 -33.31
N GLN A 198 -2.27 32.41 -33.33
CA GLN A 198 -1.23 32.30 -34.36
C GLN A 198 -1.63 31.35 -35.49
N GLY A 199 -2.76 30.65 -35.35
CA GLY A 199 -3.27 29.69 -36.31
C GLY A 199 -4.13 30.34 -37.38
N GLU A 200 -4.36 29.60 -38.46
CA GLU A 200 -5.34 30.00 -39.45
C GLU A 200 -6.77 29.78 -38.95
N LEU A 201 -7.69 30.62 -39.43
CA LEU A 201 -9.11 30.46 -39.12
C LEU A 201 -9.67 29.21 -39.82
N PRO A 202 -10.65 28.53 -39.21
CA PRO A 202 -11.33 27.41 -39.84
C PRO A 202 -12.04 27.85 -41.12
N SER A 203 -11.86 27.09 -42.19
CA SER A 203 -12.56 27.32 -43.46
C SER A 203 -14.08 27.18 -43.32
N HIS A 204 -14.54 26.26 -42.47
CA HIS A 204 -15.94 25.97 -42.21
C HIS A 204 -16.17 25.82 -40.69
N PRO A 205 -16.31 26.93 -39.94
CA PRO A 205 -16.41 26.90 -38.47
C PRO A 205 -17.63 26.12 -37.96
N GLU A 206 -18.78 26.27 -38.60
CA GLU A 206 -20.01 25.58 -38.18
C GLU A 206 -19.92 24.06 -38.35
N LEU A 207 -19.25 23.59 -39.42
CA LEU A 207 -19.00 22.17 -39.64
C LEU A 207 -18.06 21.60 -38.57
N LEU A 208 -16.99 22.33 -38.25
CA LEU A 208 -16.05 21.93 -37.20
C LEU A 208 -16.75 21.83 -35.84
N ASP A 209 -17.63 22.77 -35.53
CA ASP A 209 -18.40 22.78 -34.30
C ASP A 209 -19.41 21.63 -34.23
N TRP A 210 -20.12 21.37 -35.33
CA TRP A 210 -21.04 20.25 -35.42
C TRP A 210 -20.33 18.91 -35.21
N LEU A 211 -19.21 18.68 -35.92
CA LEU A 211 -18.42 17.47 -35.81
C LEU A 211 -17.75 17.28 -34.43
N ALA A 212 -17.53 18.37 -33.68
CA ALA A 212 -16.90 18.31 -32.36
C ALA A 212 -17.87 18.00 -31.20
N VAL A 213 -19.18 18.04 -31.43
CA VAL A 213 -20.20 17.91 -30.39
C VAL A 213 -21.05 16.62 -30.55
N GLU A 214 -21.25 16.11 -31.76
CA GLU A 214 -21.91 14.81 -32.02
C GLU A 214 -20.98 13.60 -31.84
#